data_AF-C3RUJ3-F1
#
_entry.id   AF-C3RUJ3-F1
#
_cell.length_a   1.000
_cell.length_b   1.000
_cell.length_c   1.000
_cell.angle_alpha   90.00
_cell.angle_beta   90.00
_cell.angle_gamma   90.00
#
_symmetry.space_group_name_H-M   'P 1'
#
loop_
_entity.id
_entity.type
_entity.pdbx_description
1 polymer ?
#
loop_
_entity_poly.entity_id
_entity_poly.type
_entity_poly.pdbx_seq_one_letter_code
_entity_poly.pdbx_strand_id
1 'polypeptide(L)'
;AAICWRDDIKPELEQAGIRLRAYDDLSGAERAWLTEYFLREVYPVLTPLVFDPSHPFPQISNLSLNLAVKLLDPVDGGVHYGRIK
;
A
#
# COMPACT_ATOMS: atom_id res chain seq x y z
N ALA A 1 -6.42 20.14 -4.25
CA ALA A 1 -6.41 19.10 -3.20
C ALA A 1 -5.03 18.95 -2.55
N ALA A 2 -3.96 18.64 -3.30
CA ALA A 2 -2.63 18.40 -2.73
C ALA A 2 -2.01 19.61 -1.98
N ILE A 3 -2.29 20.83 -2.43
CA ILE A 3 -1.82 22.08 -1.78
C ILE A 3 -2.48 22.25 -0.41
N CYS A 4 -3.81 22.29 -0.35
CA CYS A 4 -4.56 22.41 0.91
C CYS A 4 -4.21 21.32 1.93
N TRP A 5 -4.03 20.07 1.48
CA TRP A 5 -3.56 19.00 2.35
C TRP A 5 -2.21 19.32 3.01
N ARG A 6 -1.23 19.72 2.19
CA ARG A 6 0.16 19.90 2.63
C ARG A 6 0.36 21.19 3.42
N ASP A 7 -0.33 22.26 3.01
CA ASP A 7 -0.04 23.62 3.43
C ASP A 7 -1.01 24.11 4.52
N ASP A 8 -2.22 23.52 4.61
CA ASP A 8 -3.23 23.88 5.62
C ASP A 8 -3.50 22.70 6.58
N ILE A 9 -4.01 21.59 6.06
CA ILE A 9 -4.60 20.51 6.88
C ILE A 9 -3.55 19.73 7.67
N LYS A 10 -2.46 19.29 7.02
CA LYS A 10 -1.43 18.50 7.70
C LYS A 10 -0.74 19.31 8.82
N PRO A 11 -0.33 20.58 8.62
CA PRO A 11 0.21 21.40 9.70
C PRO A 11 -0.77 21.63 10.86
N GLU A 12 -2.05 21.88 10.57
CA GLU A 12 -3.07 22.07 11.61
C GLU A 12 -3.28 20.82 12.46
N LEU A 13 -3.31 19.63 11.83
CA LEU A 13 -3.36 18.36 12.55
C LEU A 13 -2.15 18.18 13.47
N GLU A 14 -0.94 18.50 12.98
CA GLU A 14 0.28 18.38 13.77
C GLU A 14 0.29 19.34 14.97
N GLN A 15 -0.20 20.58 14.80
CA GLN A 15 -0.37 21.55 15.88
C GLN A 15 -1.38 21.08 16.93
N ALA A 16 -2.44 20.38 16.51
CA ALA A 16 -3.40 19.75 17.39
C ALA A 16 -2.87 18.44 18.05
N GLY A 17 -1.62 18.05 17.76
CA GLY A 17 -1.00 16.84 18.30
C GLY A 17 -1.32 15.55 17.53
N ILE A 18 -2.01 15.64 16.38
CA ILE A 18 -2.35 14.51 15.53
C ILE A 18 -1.29 14.36 14.44
N ARG A 19 -0.57 13.23 14.43
CA ARG A 19 0.55 13.02 13.50
C ARG A 19 0.28 11.87 12.56
N LEU A 20 0.38 12.14 11.26
CA LEU A 20 0.43 11.13 10.22
C LEU A 20 1.89 10.74 10.01
N ARG A 21 2.23 9.50 10.38
CA ARG A 21 3.60 9.00 10.35
C ARG A 21 3.79 8.12 9.12
N ALA A 22 4.91 8.29 8.42
CA ALA A 22 5.34 7.29 7.45
C ALA A 22 5.84 6.05 8.20
N TYR A 23 5.82 4.89 7.55
CA TYR A 23 6.32 3.64 8.14
C TYR A 23 7.78 3.77 8.61
N ASP A 24 8.59 4.53 7.86
CA ASP A 24 9.99 4.78 8.19
C ASP A 24 10.18 5.65 9.45
N ASP A 25 9.18 6.44 9.85
CA ASP A 25 9.23 7.28 11.04
C ASP A 25 8.93 6.52 12.34
N LEU A 26 8.56 5.25 12.23
CA LEU A 26 8.14 4.41 13.34
C LEU A 26 9.34 3.78 14.05
N SER A 27 9.26 3.69 15.38
CA SER A 27 10.18 2.92 16.22
C SER A 27 10.10 1.43 15.93
N GLY A 28 11.11 0.66 16.36
CA GLY A 28 11.12 -0.79 16.20
C GLY A 28 9.91 -1.48 16.84
N ALA A 29 9.46 -0.99 18.01
CA ALA A 29 8.28 -1.52 18.70
C ALA A 29 6.98 -1.26 17.93
N GLU A 30 6.82 -0.05 17.38
CA GLU A 30 5.64 0.30 16.55
C GLU A 30 5.61 -0.51 15.26
N ARG A 31 6.76 -0.72 14.61
CA ARG A 31 6.87 -1.57 13.40
C ARG A 31 6.53 -3.03 13.70
N ALA A 32 7.02 -3.57 14.82
CA ALA A 32 6.70 -4.94 15.23
C ALA A 32 5.19 -5.09 15.47
N TRP A 33 4.58 -4.12 16.17
CA TRP A 33 3.13 -4.12 16.39
C TRP A 33 2.33 -4.03 15.08
N LEU A 34 2.72 -3.14 14.15
CA LEU A 34 2.07 -3.03 12.85
C LEU A 34 2.27 -4.28 11.99
N THR A 35 3.41 -4.95 12.10
CA THR A 35 3.67 -6.21 11.38
C THR A 35 2.70 -7.29 11.84
N GLU A 36 2.53 -7.43 13.15
CA GLU A 36 1.57 -8.39 13.73
C GLU A 36 0.13 -8.04 13.33
N TYR A 37 -0.24 -6.77 13.41
CA TYR A 37 -1.55 -6.29 12.94
C TYR A 37 -1.76 -6.59 11.44
N PHE A 38 -0.76 -6.32 10.61
CA PHE A 38 -0.82 -6.59 9.18
C PHE A 38 -1.05 -8.07 8.91
N LEU A 39 -0.28 -8.97 9.54
CA LEU A 39 -0.40 -10.40 9.33
C LEU A 39 -1.75 -10.96 9.80
N ARG A 40 -2.30 -10.42 10.89
CA ARG A 40 -3.56 -10.89 11.47
C ARG A 40 -4.80 -10.32 10.79
N GLU A 41 -4.80 -9.03 10.47
CA GLU A 41 -6.03 -8.32 10.05
C GLU A 41 -6.03 -7.94 8.56
N VAL A 42 -4.88 -7.55 8.01
CA VAL A 42 -4.80 -7.00 6.64
C VAL A 42 -4.50 -8.11 5.63
N TYR A 43 -3.46 -8.91 5.88
CA TYR A 43 -2.99 -9.95 4.96
C TYR A 43 -4.09 -10.96 4.56
N PRO A 44 -4.95 -11.47 5.47
CA PRO A 44 -5.96 -12.47 5.11
C PRO A 44 -7.03 -11.96 4.15
N VAL A 45 -7.22 -10.64 4.05
CA VAL A 45 -8.22 -10.02 3.14
C VAL A 45 -7.60 -9.52 1.83
N LEU A 46 -6.27 -9.52 1.72
CA LEU A 46 -5.59 -9.15 0.47
C LEU A 46 -5.87 -10.20 -0.60
N THR A 47 -6.29 -9.75 -1.78
CA THR A 47 -6.56 -10.65 -2.92
C THR A 47 -5.54 -10.39 -4.03
N PRO A 48 -4.36 -11.05 -4.01
CA PRO A 48 -3.36 -10.88 -5.05
C PRO A 48 -3.86 -11.47 -6.38
N LEU A 49 -3.62 -10.75 -7.47
CA LEU A 49 -3.98 -11.18 -8.82
C LEU A 49 -2.83 -10.90 -9.79
N VAL A 50 -2.17 -11.95 -10.27
CA VAL A 50 -1.18 -11.85 -11.35
C VAL A 50 -1.90 -11.68 -12.68
N PHE A 51 -1.37 -10.83 -13.56
CA PHE A 51 -1.90 -10.63 -14.91
C PHE A 51 -0.78 -10.51 -15.94
N ASP A 52 -1.06 -10.99 -17.15
CA ASP A 52 -0.16 -11.00 -18.30
C ASP A 52 -0.93 -10.71 -19.61
N PRO A 53 -0.25 -10.40 -20.73
CA PRO A 53 -0.91 -10.09 -22.00
C PRO A 53 -1.70 -11.24 -22.63
N SER A 54 -1.50 -12.48 -22.19
CA SER A 54 -2.18 -13.66 -22.71
C SER A 54 -3.61 -13.82 -22.18
N HIS A 55 -4.01 -13.01 -21.18
CA HIS A 55 -5.33 -13.02 -20.58
C HIS A 55 -5.97 -11.62 -20.54
N PRO A 56 -7.32 -11.51 -20.52
CA PRO A 56 -8.00 -10.23 -20.39
C PRO A 56 -7.60 -9.51 -19.09
N PHE A 57 -7.40 -8.20 -19.18
CA PHE A 57 -7.08 -7.38 -18.02
C PHE A 57 -8.21 -7.42 -16.98
N PRO A 58 -7.89 -7.54 -15.67
CA PRO A 58 -8.91 -7.68 -14.65
C PRO A 58 -9.75 -6.42 -14.47
N GLN A 59 -11.04 -6.61 -14.17
CA GLN A 59 -11.93 -5.49 -13.85
C GLN A 59 -11.50 -4.82 -12.54
N ILE A 60 -11.37 -3.49 -12.58
CA ILE A 60 -11.04 -2.65 -11.43
C ILE A 60 -12.31 -1.94 -10.96
N SER A 61 -12.66 -2.11 -9.67
CA SER A 61 -13.82 -1.43 -9.08
C SER A 61 -13.57 0.09 -9.02
N ASN A 62 -14.58 0.88 -9.38
CA ASN A 62 -14.49 2.34 -9.23
C ASN A 62 -14.30 2.73 -7.76
N LEU A 63 -13.61 3.85 -7.52
CA LEU A 63 -13.30 4.40 -6.19
C LEU A 63 -12.58 3.42 -5.23
N SER A 64 -11.91 2.39 -5.76
CA SER A 64 -11.10 1.47 -4.96
C SER A 64 -9.61 1.77 -5.09
N LEU A 65 -8.89 1.65 -3.98
CA LEU A 65 -7.43 1.65 -3.99
C LEU A 65 -6.94 0.30 -4.54
N ASN A 66 -6.01 0.34 -5.47
CA ASN A 66 -5.38 -0.85 -6.04
C ASN A 66 -3.89 -0.58 -6.18
N LEU A 67 -3.07 -1.56 -5.81
CA LEU A 67 -1.63 -1.50 -5.95
C LEU A 67 -1.20 -2.36 -7.13
N ALA A 68 -0.54 -1.76 -8.12
CA ALA A 68 0.17 -2.50 -9.16
C ALA A 68 1.57 -2.82 -8.66
N VAL A 69 1.92 -4.10 -8.66
CA VAL A 69 3.18 -4.63 -8.14
C VAL A 69 3.96 -5.25 -9.29
N LYS A 70 5.21 -4.83 -9.46
CA LYS A 70 6.15 -5.48 -10.38
C LYS A 70 6.93 -6.53 -9.59
N LEU A 71 6.84 -7.77 -10.03
CA LEU A 71 7.55 -8.92 -9.48
C LEU A 71 8.70 -9.26 -10.43
N LEU A 72 9.89 -9.45 -9.87
CA LEU A 72 11.07 -9.91 -10.60
C LEU A 72 11.32 -11.36 -10.18
N ASP A 73 11.31 -12.28 -11.13
CA ASP A 73 11.71 -13.66 -10.89
C ASP A 73 13.22 -13.71 -10.67
N PRO A 74 13.69 -14.20 -9.51
CA PRO A 74 15.12 -14.24 -9.19
C PRO A 74 15.90 -15.31 -9.97
N VAL A 75 15.22 -16.27 -10.61
CA VAL A 75 15.84 -17.41 -11.30
C VAL A 75 16.14 -17.08 -12.75
N ASP A 76 15.18 -16.50 -13.47
CA ASP A 76 15.30 -16.23 -14.91
C ASP A 76 15.27 -14.74 -15.27
N GLY A 77 15.04 -13.84 -14.29
CA GLY A 77 14.93 -12.40 -14.51
C GLY A 77 13.62 -11.97 -15.18
N GLY A 78 12.66 -12.90 -15.32
CA GLY A 78 11.32 -12.64 -15.82
C GLY A 78 10.61 -11.58 -15.00
N VAL A 79 9.82 -10.75 -15.69
CA VAL A 79 9.00 -9.73 -15.04
C VAL A 79 7.55 -10.18 -15.06
N HIS A 80 6.95 -10.24 -13.88
CA HIS A 80 5.51 -10.46 -13.71
C HIS A 80 4.85 -9.22 -13.11
N TYR A 81 3.57 -9.05 -13.40
CA TYR A 81 2.77 -7.98 -12.83
C TYR A 81 1.66 -8.56 -11.99
N GLY A 82 1.51 -8.00 -10.79
CA GLY A 82 0.46 -8.34 -9.85
C GLY A 82 -0.38 -7.11 -9.51
N ARG A 83 -1.61 -7.34 -9.14
CA ARG A 83 -2.49 -6.39 -8.48
C ARG A 83 -2.70 -6.86 -7.04
N ILE A 84 -2.70 -5.93 -6.11
CA ILE A 84 -3.16 -6.15 -4.73
C ILE A 84 -4.32 -5.19 -4.45
N LYS A 85 -5.38 -5.73 -3.88
CA LYS A 85 -6.52 -5.00 -3.30
C LYS A 85 -6.69 -5.47 -1.87
#